data_AF-A0A9W6SWM8-F1
#
_entry.id   AF-A0A9W6SWM8-F1
#
_cell.length_a   1.000
_cell.length_b   1.000
_cell.length_c   1.000
_cell.angle_alpha   90.00
_cell.angle_beta   90.00
_cell.angle_gamma   90.00
#
_symmetry.space_group_name_H-M   'P 1'
#
loop_
_entity.id
_entity.type
_entity.pdbx_description
1 polymer ?
#
loop_
_entity_poly.entity_id
_entity_poly.type
_entity_poly.pdbx_seq_one_letter_code
_entity_poly.pdbx_strand_id
1 'polypeptide(L)'
;MNNSKVFQNPLILSKLGNWILDSCSELDKALLPLVIATLDPDTGTYLVIGLPPKYPNMRGSLDDENNEDQINKLTILNTFSLAFQEIASTTNAKARIDSFESAIIEIRKEDLQFFLERLSFSGLI
;
A
#
# COMPACT_ATOMS: atom_id res chain seq x y z
N MET A 1 -17.99 -14.85 -15.59
CA MET A 1 -16.93 -13.82 -15.49
C MET A 1 -16.05 -14.20 -14.32
N ASN A 2 -14.73 -14.37 -14.52
CA ASN A 2 -13.81 -14.63 -13.41
C ASN A 2 -13.67 -13.35 -12.58
N ASN A 3 -14.30 -13.31 -11.40
CA ASN A 3 -14.29 -12.15 -10.51
C ASN A 3 -12.87 -11.72 -10.06
N SER A 4 -11.85 -12.59 -10.18
CA SER A 4 -10.47 -12.23 -9.78
C SER A 4 -9.85 -11.13 -10.64
N LYS A 5 -10.33 -10.95 -11.89
CA LYS A 5 -9.80 -9.90 -12.77
C LYS A 5 -10.19 -8.49 -12.34
N VAL A 6 -11.25 -8.35 -11.55
CA VAL A 6 -11.73 -7.05 -11.04
C VAL A 6 -10.65 -6.38 -10.16
N PHE A 7 -9.93 -7.16 -9.37
CA PHE A 7 -8.89 -6.65 -8.48
C PHE A 7 -7.55 -6.39 -9.16
N GLN A 8 -7.37 -6.79 -10.42
CA GLN A 8 -6.18 -6.42 -11.20
C GLN A 8 -6.19 -4.94 -11.60
N ASN A 9 -7.31 -4.24 -11.43
CA ASN A 9 -7.34 -2.80 -11.55
C ASN A 9 -6.84 -2.16 -10.23
N PRO A 10 -5.73 -1.40 -10.26
CA PRO A 10 -5.15 -0.81 -9.04
C PRO A 10 -6.14 0.10 -8.30
N LEU A 11 -7.02 0.81 -8.99
CA LEU A 11 -8.02 1.67 -8.35
C LEU A 11 -9.04 0.87 -7.53
N ILE A 12 -9.40 -0.32 -8.01
CA ILE A 12 -10.36 -1.17 -7.31
C ILE A 12 -9.69 -1.84 -6.10
N LEU A 13 -8.45 -2.33 -6.28
CA LEU A 13 -7.68 -2.91 -5.19
C LEU A 13 -7.36 -1.89 -4.10
N SER A 14 -6.99 -0.66 -4.47
CA SER A 14 -6.78 0.45 -3.53
C SER A 14 -8.06 0.79 -2.75
N LYS A 15 -9.23 0.78 -3.39
CA LYS A 15 -10.51 0.99 -2.68
C LYS A 15 -10.77 -0.10 -1.65
N LEU A 16 -10.54 -1.36 -2.00
CA LEU A 16 -10.66 -2.48 -1.07
C LEU A 16 -9.66 -2.36 0.09
N GLY A 17 -8.38 -2.11 -0.21
CA GLY A 17 -7.34 -1.96 0.81
C GLY A 17 -7.61 -0.81 1.77
N ASN A 18 -8.11 0.33 1.25
CA ASN A 18 -8.53 1.45 2.09
C ASN A 18 -9.69 1.10 3.03
N TRP A 19 -10.68 0.34 2.54
CA TRP A 19 -11.79 -0.13 3.37
C TRP A 19 -11.34 -1.11 4.46
N ILE A 20 -10.38 -1.99 4.14
CA ILE A 20 -9.76 -2.90 5.12
C ILE A 20 -9.02 -2.08 6.18
N LEU A 21 -8.22 -1.09 5.78
CA LEU A 21 -7.51 -0.21 6.71
C LEU A 21 -8.46 0.55 7.64
N ASP A 22 -9.54 1.12 7.10
CA ASP A 22 -10.56 1.80 7.90
C ASP A 22 -11.14 0.82 8.95
N SER A 23 -11.52 -0.38 8.51
CA SER A 23 -12.05 -1.42 9.39
C SER A 23 -11.05 -1.86 10.47
N CYS A 24 -9.77 -2.01 10.11
CA CYS A 24 -8.71 -2.36 11.07
C CYS A 24 -8.48 -1.25 12.09
N SER A 25 -8.49 0.02 11.66
CA SER A 25 -8.27 1.18 12.54
C SER A 25 -9.38 1.38 13.59
N GLU A 26 -10.58 0.86 13.32
CA GLU A 26 -11.68 0.84 14.28
C GLU A 26 -11.53 -0.26 15.33
N LEU A 27 -10.91 -1.39 14.97
CA LEU A 27 -10.73 -2.55 15.82
C LEU A 27 -9.47 -2.47 16.69
N ASP A 28 -8.39 -1.91 16.15
CA ASP A 28 -7.11 -1.76 16.82
C ASP A 28 -6.60 -0.32 16.67
N LYS A 29 -6.03 0.21 17.76
CA LYS A 29 -5.42 1.55 17.79
C LYS A 29 -4.01 1.54 17.20
N ALA A 30 -3.44 0.37 16.93
CA ALA A 30 -2.16 0.25 16.26
C ALA A 30 -2.24 0.79 14.82
N LEU A 31 -1.44 1.82 14.54
CA LEU A 31 -1.35 2.45 13.22
C LEU A 31 -0.34 1.69 12.37
N LEU A 32 -0.78 0.57 11.81
CA LEU A 32 0.07 -0.23 10.94
C LEU A 32 -0.22 0.07 9.46
N PRO A 33 0.82 0.15 8.63
CA PRO A 33 0.65 0.18 7.19
C PRO A 33 0.07 -1.14 6.68
N LEU A 34 -0.56 -1.12 5.51
CA LEU A 34 -1.11 -2.31 4.87
C LEU A 34 -0.45 -2.54 3.50
N VAL A 35 0.04 -3.75 3.29
CA VAL A 35 0.39 -4.23 1.94
C VAL A 35 -0.71 -5.18 1.48
N ILE A 36 -1.31 -4.89 0.32
CA ILE A 36 -2.30 -5.76 -0.32
C ILE A 36 -1.79 -6.22 -1.67
N ALA A 37 -2.02 -7.49 -2.00
CA ALA A 37 -1.57 -8.08 -3.26
C ALA A 37 -2.64 -8.99 -3.88
N THR A 38 -2.70 -9.00 -5.21
CA THR A 38 -3.56 -9.90 -5.98
C THR A 38 -2.77 -10.57 -7.08
N LEU A 39 -2.97 -11.87 -7.28
CA LEU A 39 -2.30 -12.65 -8.33
C LEU A 39 -3.08 -12.56 -9.64
N ASP A 40 -2.42 -12.18 -10.72
CA ASP A 40 -2.88 -12.46 -12.08
C ASP A 40 -2.36 -13.85 -12.51
N PRO A 41 -3.22 -14.88 -12.64
CA PRO A 41 -2.80 -16.21 -13.04
C PRO A 41 -2.34 -16.29 -14.49
N ASP A 42 -2.80 -15.38 -15.35
CA ASP A 42 -2.52 -15.41 -16.78
C ASP A 42 -1.07 -14.94 -17.05
N THR A 43 -0.59 -13.98 -16.26
CA THR A 43 0.77 -13.42 -16.39
C THR A 43 1.75 -13.98 -15.35
N GLY A 44 1.25 -14.58 -14.27
CA GLY A 44 2.07 -15.06 -13.15
C GLY A 44 2.64 -13.92 -12.30
N THR A 45 2.03 -12.74 -12.32
CA THR A 45 2.48 -11.56 -11.56
C THR A 45 1.47 -11.16 -10.50
N TYR A 46 1.96 -10.63 -9.38
CA TYR A 46 1.15 -9.95 -8.39
C TYR A 46 1.15 -8.45 -8.66
N LEU A 47 -0.04 -7.85 -8.63
CA LEU A 47 -0.18 -6.43 -8.38
C LEU A 47 -0.14 -6.22 -6.86
N VAL A 48 0.79 -5.39 -6.39
CA VAL A 48 1.05 -5.12 -4.96
C VAL A 48 0.89 -3.62 -4.71
N ILE A 49 0.17 -3.28 -3.65
CA ILE A 49 -0.10 -1.89 -3.24
C ILE A 49 0.28 -1.73 -1.77
N GLY A 50 1.14 -0.76 -1.49
CA GLY A 50 1.47 -0.30 -0.15
C GLY A 50 0.63 0.90 0.26
N LEU A 51 -0.15 0.75 1.32
CA LEU A 51 -1.06 1.76 1.85
C LEU A 51 -0.56 2.25 3.23
N PRO A 52 -0.46 3.57 3.45
CA PRO A 52 -0.04 4.09 4.73
C PRO A 52 -1.09 3.78 5.83
N PRO A 53 -0.70 3.81 7.11
CA PRO A 53 -1.65 3.74 8.21
C PRO A 53 -2.76 4.78 8.08
N LYS A 54 -3.90 4.53 8.74
CA LYS A 54 -4.99 5.49 8.89
C LYS A 54 -5.33 5.70 10.35
N TYR A 55 -5.48 6.96 10.76
CA TYR A 55 -5.96 7.29 12.10
C TYR A 55 -7.47 7.02 12.21
N PRO A 56 -7.93 6.40 13.30
CA PRO A 56 -9.37 6.31 13.58
C PRO A 56 -9.96 7.72 13.69
N ASN A 57 -11.13 7.95 13.08
CA ASN A 57 -11.88 9.21 13.06
C ASN A 57 -11.31 10.37 12.22
N MET A 58 -10.36 10.11 11.30
CA MET A 58 -9.85 11.13 10.35
C MET A 58 -10.96 11.82 9.51
N ARG A 59 -12.12 11.17 9.38
CA ARG A 59 -13.27 11.67 8.63
C ARG A 59 -14.01 12.84 9.30
N GLY A 60 -13.78 13.08 10.61
CA GLY A 60 -14.46 14.13 11.38
C GLY A 60 -13.59 15.33 11.77
N SER A 61 -12.30 15.34 11.42
CA SER A 61 -11.32 16.35 11.86
C SER A 61 -10.84 17.28 10.74
N LEU A 62 -11.33 17.12 9.51
CA LEU A 62 -10.96 17.97 8.36
C LEU A 62 -11.83 19.22 8.24
N ASP A 63 -12.93 19.29 8.99
CA ASP A 63 -13.90 20.39 8.91
C ASP A 63 -13.54 21.57 9.84
N ASP A 64 -12.44 21.45 10.61
CA ASP A 64 -12.01 22.44 11.60
C ASP A 64 -10.70 23.12 11.12
N GLU A 65 -10.83 24.03 10.16
CA GLU A 65 -9.74 24.71 9.42
C GLU A 65 -8.80 25.58 10.30
N ASN A 66 -9.07 25.72 11.60
CA ASN A 66 -8.38 26.68 12.49
C ASN A 66 -7.21 26.10 13.30
N ASN A 67 -6.72 24.88 13.02
CA ASN A 67 -5.60 24.29 13.76
C ASN A 67 -4.50 23.74 12.84
N GLU A 68 -3.59 24.60 12.40
CA GLU A 68 -2.39 24.24 11.60
C GLU A 68 -1.53 23.15 12.28
N ASP A 69 -1.49 23.12 13.61
CA ASP A 69 -0.79 22.09 14.40
C ASP A 69 -1.45 20.70 14.33
N GLN A 70 -2.76 20.62 14.04
CA GLN A 70 -3.46 19.35 13.84
C GLN A 70 -3.27 18.82 12.41
N ILE A 71 -3.26 19.70 11.40
CA ILE A 71 -3.04 19.35 9.98
C ILE A 71 -1.66 18.70 9.77
N ASN A 72 -0.63 19.20 10.45
CA ASN A 72 0.72 18.61 10.41
C ASN A 72 0.82 17.26 11.13
N LYS A 73 -0.06 17.00 12.11
CA LYS A 73 -0.17 15.70 12.79
C LYS A 73 -0.95 14.66 11.99
N LEU A 74 -1.76 15.12 11.02
CA LEU A 74 -2.66 14.32 10.19
C LEU A 74 -2.03 13.80 8.90
N THR A 75 -0.93 14.41 8.42
CA THR A 75 -0.31 14.02 7.15
C THR A 75 0.66 12.85 7.35
N ILE A 76 0.17 11.61 7.19
CA ILE A 76 1.04 10.44 7.12
C ILE A 76 1.58 10.31 5.71
N LEU A 77 2.90 10.41 5.56
CA LEU A 77 3.57 10.18 4.28
C LEU A 77 3.56 8.68 3.95
N ASN A 78 3.25 8.35 2.70
CA ASN A 78 3.38 6.98 2.22
C ASN A 78 4.84 6.70 1.81
N THR A 79 5.59 6.07 2.71
CA THR A 79 7.00 5.69 2.51
C THR A 79 7.18 4.41 1.69
N PHE A 80 6.11 3.67 1.35
CA PHE A 80 6.20 2.51 0.46
C PHE A 80 6.75 2.85 -0.91
N SER A 81 6.49 4.05 -1.40
CA SER A 81 7.07 4.54 -2.66
C SER A 81 8.60 4.44 -2.68
N LEU A 82 9.25 4.84 -1.59
CA LEU A 82 10.70 4.80 -1.44
C LEU A 82 11.18 3.38 -1.18
N ALA A 83 10.51 2.65 -0.27
CA ALA A 83 10.88 1.28 0.08
C ALA A 83 10.80 0.34 -1.12
N PHE A 84 9.74 0.47 -1.94
CA PHE A 84 9.56 -0.35 -3.14
C PHE A 84 10.61 -0.03 -4.20
N GLN A 85 10.95 1.25 -4.41
CA GLN A 85 12.03 1.66 -5.31
C GLN A 85 13.40 1.14 -4.85
N GLU A 86 13.72 1.26 -3.57
CA GLU A 86 14.98 0.78 -3.00
C GLU A 86 15.09 -0.75 -3.14
N ILE A 87 14.04 -1.49 -2.78
CA ILE A 87 14.06 -2.95 -2.87
C ILE A 87 14.08 -3.38 -4.34
N ALA A 88 13.30 -2.77 -5.23
CA ALA A 88 13.31 -3.10 -6.65
C ALA A 88 14.63 -2.76 -7.36
N SER A 89 15.39 -1.78 -6.88
CA SER A 89 16.71 -1.43 -7.45
C SER A 89 17.83 -2.30 -6.89
N THR A 90 17.73 -2.73 -5.63
CA THR A 90 18.72 -3.61 -4.98
C THR A 90 18.48 -5.09 -5.27
N THR A 91 17.25 -5.47 -5.60
CA THR A 91 16.87 -6.82 -5.98
C THR A 91 16.71 -6.88 -7.49
N ASN A 92 17.16 -7.96 -8.14
CA ASN A 92 16.92 -8.16 -9.57
C ASN A 92 15.45 -8.58 -9.86
N ALA A 93 14.53 -8.26 -8.93
CA ALA A 93 13.12 -8.56 -9.04
C ALA A 93 12.54 -7.77 -10.21
N LYS A 94 11.74 -8.44 -11.04
CA LYS A 94 11.07 -7.79 -12.17
C LYS A 94 9.86 -7.02 -11.66
N ALA A 95 10.13 -5.91 -10.98
CA ALA A 95 9.13 -4.99 -10.47
C ALA A 95 8.85 -3.87 -11.49
N ARG A 96 7.59 -3.68 -11.91
CA ARG A 96 7.18 -2.48 -12.66
C ARG A 96 6.53 -1.51 -11.70
N ILE A 97 7.14 -0.35 -11.52
CA ILE A 97 6.59 0.75 -10.71
C ILE A 97 5.64 1.56 -11.58
N ASP A 98 4.42 1.80 -11.08
CA ASP A 98 3.49 2.69 -11.78
C ASP A 98 4.04 4.13 -11.73
N SER A 99 3.98 4.83 -12.86
CA SER A 99 4.51 6.19 -13.02
C SER A 99 3.69 7.23 -12.24
N PHE A 100 2.46 6.90 -11.85
CA PHE A 100 1.58 7.82 -11.12
C PHE A 100 1.52 7.55 -9.61
N GLU A 101 1.69 6.30 -9.17
CA GLU A 101 1.75 5.94 -7.75
C GLU A 101 2.89 4.92 -7.50
N SER A 102 4.04 5.40 -7.03
CA SER A 102 5.20 4.52 -6.79
C SER A 102 5.03 3.52 -5.63
N ALA A 103 3.94 3.63 -4.86
CA ALA A 103 3.53 2.64 -3.87
C ALA A 103 2.77 1.45 -4.49
N ILE A 104 2.71 1.38 -5.83
CA ILE A 104 2.12 0.28 -6.59
C ILE A 104 3.19 -0.34 -7.46
N ILE A 105 3.33 -1.67 -7.37
CA ILE A 105 4.24 -2.44 -8.20
C ILE A 105 3.57 -3.69 -8.76
N GLU A 106 4.05 -4.14 -9.92
CA GLU A 106 3.82 -5.50 -10.39
C GLU A 106 5.08 -6.33 -10.18
N ILE A 107 4.98 -7.47 -9.48
CA ILE A 107 6.11 -8.37 -9.20
C ILE A 107 5.78 -9.80 -9.62
N ARG A 108 6.78 -10.58 -10.05
CA ARG A 108 6.56 -11.99 -10.37
C ARG A 108 6.23 -12.81 -9.12
N LYS A 109 5.41 -13.84 -9.29
CA LYS A 109 5.00 -14.74 -8.20
C LYS A 109 6.20 -15.37 -7.47
N GLU A 110 7.23 -15.77 -8.21
CA GLU A 110 8.45 -16.35 -7.65
C GLU A 110 9.29 -15.37 -6.82
N ASP A 111 9.19 -14.06 -7.10
CA ASP A 111 10.00 -13.02 -6.44
C ASP A 111 9.28 -12.40 -5.23
N LEU A 112 7.96 -12.59 -5.09
CA LEU A 112 7.13 -11.93 -4.08
C LEU A 112 7.60 -12.22 -2.65
N GLN A 113 7.89 -13.48 -2.31
CA GLN A 113 8.27 -13.84 -0.95
C GLN A 113 9.55 -13.12 -0.53
N PHE A 114 10.59 -13.19 -1.36
CA PHE A 114 11.86 -12.52 -1.11
C PHE A 114 11.68 -11.00 -1.00
N PHE A 115 10.85 -10.41 -1.85
CA PHE A 115 10.52 -8.99 -1.77
C PHE A 115 9.89 -8.61 -0.42
N LEU A 116 8.90 -9.38 0.06
CA LEU A 116 8.24 -9.13 1.34
C LEU A 116 9.18 -9.32 2.54
N GLU A 117 10.08 -10.30 2.48
CA GLU A 117 11.12 -10.48 3.50
C GLU A 117 12.03 -9.24 3.56
N ARG A 118 12.51 -8.74 2.41
CA ARG A 118 13.32 -7.50 2.35
C ARG A 118 12.55 -6.28 2.84
N LEU A 119 11.27 -6.19 2.50
CA LEU A 119 10.39 -5.11 2.95
C LEU A 119 10.22 -5.12 4.48
N SER A 120 10.12 -6.30 5.10
CA SER A 120 9.97 -6.43 6.56
C SER A 120 11.19 -5.96 7.35
N PHE A 121 12.37 -5.89 6.72
CA PHE A 121 13.60 -5.35 7.32
C PHE A 121 13.87 -3.89 6.89
N SER A 122 13.02 -3.29 6.07
CA SER A 122 13.21 -1.90 5.63
C SER A 122 12.93 -0.95 6.77
N GLY A 123 13.89 -0.09 7.12
CA GLY A 123 13.69 0.98 8.10
C GLY A 123 12.83 2.15 7.60
N LEU A 124 12.29 2.05 6.38
CA LEU A 124 11.42 3.06 5.79
C LEU A 124 9.93 2.84 6.14
N ILE A 125 9.56 1.66 6.63
CA ILE A 125 8.17 1.24 6.91
C ILE A 125 7.97 1.01 8.40
#